data_AF-A0AAR2L8H0-F1
#
_entry.id   AF-A0AAR2L8H0-F1
#
_cell.length_a   1.000
_cell.length_b   1.000
_cell.length_c   1.000
_cell.angle_alpha   90.00
_cell.angle_beta   90.00
_cell.angle_gamma   90.00
#
_symmetry.space_group_name_H-M   'P 1'
#
loop_
_entity.id
_entity.type
_entity.pdbx_description
1 polymer ?
#
loop_
_entity_poly.entity_id
_entity_poly.type
_entity_poly.pdbx_seq_one_letter_code
_entity_poly.pdbx_strand_id
1 'polypeptide(L)'
;HWSLAQIILPVFLSCFGVSEKPLHCGDLPIIEHGDVTKAPDGLALTVRCAYLHKLDGPAEVKCVDRKWTQLPACKAPCKLDQSKFYYSQREYMLHGVEEGFFCTALSRVQVKCDNGKALYRGCECPSCPSCT
;
A
#
# COMPACT_ATOMS: atom_id res chain seq x y z
N HIS A 1 -53.26 15.31 52.01
CA HIS A 1 -53.96 14.34 51.17
C HIS A 1 -54.25 15.06 49.84
N TRP A 2 -53.33 14.87 48.87
CA TRP A 2 -53.44 14.86 47.38
C TRP A 2 -54.41 15.87 46.70
N SER A 3 -54.13 16.60 45.62
CA SER A 3 -53.16 16.44 44.54
C SER A 3 -53.23 17.65 43.58
N LEU A 4 -52.05 18.07 43.07
CA LEU A 4 -51.62 18.26 41.67
C LEU A 4 -52.56 19.02 40.69
N ALA A 5 -52.10 19.82 39.72
CA ALA A 5 -50.81 20.38 39.33
C ALA A 5 -51.12 21.37 38.18
N GLN A 6 -50.24 22.34 37.97
CA GLN A 6 -50.44 23.43 37.02
C GLN A 6 -50.24 23.03 35.55
N ILE A 7 -50.92 23.81 34.72
CA ILE A 7 -51.06 23.81 33.27
C ILE A 7 -49.72 23.63 32.54
N ILE A 8 -49.69 22.66 31.62
CA ILE A 8 -48.55 22.34 30.73
C ILE A 8 -48.52 23.34 29.57
N LEU A 9 -47.48 24.18 29.48
CA LEU A 9 -46.98 24.82 28.25
C LEU A 9 -45.48 25.16 28.46
N PRO A 10 -44.58 25.12 27.46
CA PRO A 10 -44.75 24.74 26.05
C PRO A 10 -43.84 23.57 25.63
N VAL A 11 -44.19 22.99 24.49
CA VAL A 11 -43.36 22.22 23.54
C VAL A 11 -41.93 21.88 24.04
N PHE A 12 -41.71 20.59 24.27
CA PHE A 12 -40.38 19.97 24.34
C PHE A 12 -39.55 20.38 23.11
N LEU A 13 -38.79 21.47 23.18
CA LEU A 13 -37.56 21.55 22.43
C LEU A 13 -36.54 20.74 23.22
N SER A 14 -36.64 19.42 23.05
CA SER A 14 -35.59 18.48 23.37
C SER A 14 -34.26 19.08 22.98
N CYS A 15 -33.26 19.04 23.86
CA CYS A 15 -31.88 19.35 23.52
C CYS A 15 -31.48 18.52 22.28
N PHE A 16 -31.61 19.09 21.09
CA PHE A 16 -30.90 18.62 19.92
C PHE A 16 -29.46 19.06 20.12
N GLY A 17 -28.75 18.33 21.00
CA GLY A 17 -27.31 18.28 20.96
C GLY A 17 -26.94 17.63 19.65
N VAL A 18 -26.78 18.45 18.60
CA VAL A 18 -26.01 18.04 17.43
C VAL A 18 -24.62 17.81 17.97
N SER A 19 -24.29 16.56 18.28
CA SER A 19 -22.90 16.16 18.48
C SER A 19 -22.25 16.30 17.12
N GLU A 20 -21.69 17.47 16.85
CA GLU A 20 -20.74 17.68 15.77
C GLU A 20 -19.51 16.83 16.11
N LYS A 21 -19.63 15.52 15.85
CA LYS A 21 -18.48 14.62 15.82
C LYS A 21 -17.52 15.30 14.84
N PRO A 22 -16.32 15.69 15.27
CA PRO A 22 -15.53 16.61 14.50
C PRO A 22 -15.27 16.04 13.11
N LEU A 23 -15.08 16.93 12.12
CA LEU A 23 -14.86 16.63 10.70
C LEU A 23 -13.52 15.90 10.45
N HIS A 24 -13.10 15.07 11.38
CA HIS A 24 -11.88 14.31 11.34
C HIS A 24 -12.22 12.89 10.94
N CYS A 25 -11.39 12.35 10.04
CA CYS A 25 -11.42 10.94 9.74
C CYS A 25 -11.10 10.13 11.00
N GLY A 26 -11.54 8.86 11.00
CA GLY A 26 -11.25 7.92 12.08
C GLY A 26 -9.75 7.66 12.26
N ASP A 27 -9.43 6.55 12.93
CA ASP A 27 -8.05 6.19 13.21
C ASP A 27 -7.18 6.16 11.94
N LEU A 28 -5.88 6.36 12.14
CA LEU A 28 -4.92 6.30 11.04
C LEU A 28 -4.93 4.89 10.45
N PRO A 29 -5.00 4.76 9.12
CA PRO A 29 -4.95 3.45 8.47
C PRO A 29 -3.57 2.82 8.70
N ILE A 30 -3.55 1.50 8.82
CA ILE A 30 -2.31 0.73 8.86
C ILE A 30 -1.93 0.38 7.43
N ILE A 31 -0.70 0.73 7.03
CA ILE A 31 -0.13 0.39 5.73
C ILE A 31 1.01 -0.60 5.97
N GLU A 32 0.85 -1.83 5.50
CA GLU A 32 1.91 -2.85 5.59
C GLU A 32 3.18 -2.37 4.87
N HIS A 33 4.32 -2.43 5.55
CA HIS A 33 5.61 -1.92 5.07
C HIS A 33 5.60 -0.42 4.71
N GLY A 34 4.75 0.38 5.37
CA GLY A 34 4.70 1.81 5.20
C GLY A 34 4.37 2.58 6.47
N ASP A 35 4.84 3.82 6.53
CA ASP A 35 4.57 4.77 7.59
C ASP A 35 3.59 5.84 7.10
N VAL A 36 2.70 6.26 8.00
CA VAL A 36 1.66 7.27 7.72
C VAL A 36 1.95 8.52 8.51
N THR A 37 2.06 9.66 7.82
CA THR A 37 2.22 10.98 8.43
C THR A 37 0.97 11.82 8.20
N LYS A 38 0.39 12.37 9.26
CA LYS A 38 -0.78 13.25 9.18
C LYS A 38 -0.37 14.69 8.89
N ALA A 39 -1.07 15.35 7.97
CA ALA A 39 -0.88 16.77 7.69
C ALA A 39 -1.33 17.64 8.89
N PRO A 40 -0.84 18.88 9.02
CA PRO A 40 -1.18 19.76 10.16
C PRO A 40 -2.67 20.06 10.30
N ASP A 41 -3.40 20.15 9.19
CA ASP A 41 -4.86 20.35 9.16
C ASP A 41 -5.64 19.08 9.54
N GLY A 42 -4.96 17.94 9.55
CA GLY A 42 -5.52 16.63 9.81
C GLY A 42 -6.46 16.07 8.75
N LEU A 43 -6.52 16.71 7.57
CA LEU A 43 -7.41 16.34 6.46
C LEU A 43 -6.69 15.55 5.36
N ALA A 44 -5.36 15.43 5.43
CA ALA A 44 -4.57 14.62 4.52
C ALA A 44 -3.55 13.76 5.27
N LEU A 45 -3.20 12.64 4.66
CA LEU A 45 -2.12 11.74 5.08
C LEU A 45 -1.13 11.57 3.93
N THR A 46 0.14 11.57 4.27
CA THR A 46 1.23 11.19 3.37
C THR A 46 1.71 9.80 3.77
N VAL A 47 1.81 8.90 2.80
CA VAL A 47 2.32 7.54 3.01
C VAL A 47 3.73 7.43 2.47
N ARG A 48 4.63 6.83 3.27
CA ARG A 48 6.00 6.52 2.86
C ARG A 48 6.26 5.03 3.04
N CYS A 49 6.72 4.38 1.98
CA CYS A 49 7.06 2.97 2.06
C CYS A 49 8.45 2.76 2.68
N ALA A 50 8.62 1.60 3.31
CA ALA A 50 9.90 1.12 3.80
C ALA A 50 10.95 1.02 2.68
N TYR A 51 12.21 0.84 3.06
CA TYR A 51 13.32 0.73 2.11
C TYR A 51 13.03 -0.28 0.98
N LEU A 52 13.29 0.14 -0.27
CA LEU A 52 13.03 -0.58 -1.53
C LEU A 52 11.58 -0.99 -1.82
N HIS A 53 10.62 -0.71 -0.93
CA HIS A 53 9.22 -0.92 -1.22
C HIS A 53 8.70 0.22 -2.10
N LYS A 54 8.00 -0.15 -3.17
CA LYS A 54 7.46 0.83 -4.11
C LYS A 54 6.04 1.21 -3.72
N LEU A 55 5.76 2.50 -3.62
CA LEU A 55 4.41 3.00 -3.43
C LEU A 55 3.58 2.75 -4.71
N ASP A 56 2.45 2.07 -4.55
CA ASP A 56 1.49 1.77 -5.61
C ASP A 56 0.12 2.32 -5.22
N GLY A 57 -0.35 3.33 -5.95
CA GLY A 57 -1.55 4.11 -5.62
C GLY A 57 -1.25 5.58 -5.27
N PRO A 58 -2.20 6.28 -4.63
CA PRO A 58 -2.07 7.71 -4.39
C PRO A 58 -1.03 8.03 -3.31
N ALA A 59 -0.19 9.03 -3.57
CA ALA A 59 0.83 9.50 -2.61
C ALA A 59 0.23 10.26 -1.41
N GLU A 60 -0.93 10.88 -1.63
CA GLU A 60 -1.69 11.61 -0.63
C GLU A 60 -3.08 10.98 -0.48
N VAL A 61 -3.44 10.66 0.76
CA VAL A 61 -4.76 10.14 1.13
C VAL A 61 -5.53 11.27 1.78
N LYS A 62 -6.72 11.60 1.26
CA LYS A 62 -7.54 12.69 1.78
C LYS A 62 -8.63 12.18 2.70
N CYS A 63 -9.07 13.03 3.61
CA CYS A 63 -10.26 12.82 4.41
C CYS A 63 -11.47 13.43 3.70
N VAL A 64 -12.39 12.59 3.24
CA VAL A 64 -13.64 13.02 2.59
C VAL A 64 -14.80 12.31 3.27
N ASP A 65 -15.84 13.05 3.67
CA ASP A 65 -17.02 12.51 4.36
C ASP A 65 -16.68 11.62 5.58
N ARG A 66 -15.65 12.03 6.34
CA ARG A 66 -15.09 11.31 7.51
C ARG A 66 -14.47 9.95 7.20
N LYS A 67 -14.14 9.69 5.92
CA LYS A 67 -13.45 8.49 5.47
C LYS A 67 -12.18 8.86 4.72
N TRP A 68 -11.14 8.07 4.95
CA TRP A 68 -9.94 8.12 4.12
C TRP A 68 -10.29 7.68 2.70
N THR A 69 -9.79 8.41 1.70
CA THR A 69 -9.86 8.00 0.29
C THR A 69 -9.07 6.72 0.05
N GLN A 70 -9.00 6.26 -1.21
CA GLN A 70 -8.22 5.08 -1.58
C GLN A 70 -6.82 5.11 -0.96
N LEU A 71 -6.47 4.03 -0.25
CA LEU A 71 -5.17 3.86 0.37
C LEU A 71 -4.18 3.26 -0.65
N PRO A 72 -2.91 3.71 -0.66
CA PRO A 72 -1.88 3.07 -1.46
C PRO A 72 -1.44 1.74 -0.80
N ALA A 73 -0.69 0.95 -1.55
CA ALA A 73 0.03 -0.21 -1.06
C ALA A 73 1.53 -0.04 -1.25
N CYS A 74 2.32 -0.59 -0.31
CA CYS A 74 3.76 -0.68 -0.46
C CYS A 74 4.14 -2.05 -1.01
N LYS A 75 4.56 -2.08 -2.27
CA LYS A 75 4.88 -3.31 -3.01
C LYS A 75 6.31 -3.74 -2.74
N ALA A 76 6.48 -5.01 -2.38
CA ALA A 76 7.77 -5.55 -1.98
C ALA A 76 8.76 -5.60 -3.16
N PRO A 77 10.05 -5.33 -2.91
CA PRO A 77 11.10 -5.58 -3.89
C PRO A 77 11.34 -7.08 -4.07
N CYS A 78 11.82 -7.48 -5.24
CA CYS A 78 12.16 -8.87 -5.51
C CYS A 78 13.66 -9.08 -5.28
N LYS A 79 14.01 -10.04 -4.43
CA LYS A 79 15.37 -10.56 -4.34
C LYS A 79 15.65 -11.44 -5.55
N LEU A 80 16.73 -11.17 -6.26
CA LEU A 80 17.10 -11.93 -7.45
C LEU A 80 17.94 -13.16 -7.10
N ASP A 81 17.56 -14.29 -7.65
CA ASP A 81 18.36 -15.51 -7.68
C ASP A 81 19.58 -15.33 -8.59
N GLN A 82 20.76 -15.17 -7.98
CA GLN A 82 22.01 -14.94 -8.71
C GLN A 82 22.44 -16.16 -9.54
N SER A 83 21.94 -17.36 -9.26
CA SER A 83 22.25 -18.57 -10.05
C SER A 83 21.66 -18.54 -11.46
N LYS A 84 20.73 -17.62 -11.73
CA LYS A 84 20.08 -17.45 -13.04
C LYS A 84 20.86 -16.53 -13.99
N PHE A 85 21.99 -15.97 -13.57
CA PHE A 85 22.77 -14.99 -14.34
C PHE A 85 24.18 -15.49 -14.65
N TYR A 86 24.74 -15.01 -15.77
CA TYR A 86 26.11 -15.32 -16.19
C TYR A 86 27.17 -14.63 -15.31
N TYR A 87 26.87 -13.41 -14.86
CA TYR A 87 27.69 -12.64 -13.91
C TYR A 87 26.80 -12.01 -12.86
N SER A 88 27.36 -11.72 -11.68
CA SER A 88 26.65 -11.10 -10.56
C SER A 88 25.96 -9.81 -11.00
N GLN A 89 24.66 -9.72 -10.72
CA GLN A 89 23.83 -8.54 -10.99
C GLN A 89 23.46 -7.85 -9.68
N ARG A 90 22.62 -6.82 -9.76
CA ARG A 90 21.97 -6.24 -8.57
C ARG A 90 21.22 -7.31 -7.78
N GLU A 91 21.22 -7.17 -6.45
CA GLU A 91 20.55 -8.14 -5.57
C GLU A 91 19.02 -7.97 -5.56
N TYR A 92 18.51 -6.76 -5.78
CA TYR A 92 17.09 -6.44 -5.69
C TYR A 92 16.55 -5.74 -6.93
N MET A 93 15.27 -5.97 -7.22
CA MET A 93 14.47 -5.24 -8.21
C MET A 93 13.26 -4.59 -7.56
N LEU A 94 13.00 -3.33 -7.92
CA LEU A 94 11.77 -2.65 -7.51
C LEU A 94 10.57 -3.25 -8.22
N HIS A 95 9.42 -3.24 -7.55
CA HIS A 95 8.17 -3.74 -8.12
C HIS A 95 7.81 -3.05 -9.45
N GLY A 96 7.34 -3.84 -10.41
CA GLY A 96 6.91 -3.39 -11.73
C GLY A 96 8.05 -3.14 -12.71
N VAL A 97 9.32 -3.26 -12.27
CA VAL A 97 10.46 -3.24 -13.17
C VAL A 97 10.54 -4.57 -13.92
N GLU A 98 10.70 -4.48 -15.23
CA GLU A 98 10.98 -5.59 -16.13
C GLU A 98 12.27 -5.28 -16.89
N GLU A 99 13.25 -6.17 -16.77
CA GLU A 99 14.58 -5.97 -17.35
C GLU A 99 15.22 -7.32 -17.72
N GLY A 100 15.96 -7.32 -18.82
CA GLY A 100 16.70 -8.50 -19.28
C GLY A 100 18.12 -8.53 -18.73
N PHE A 101 18.56 -9.67 -18.21
CA PHE A 101 19.93 -9.91 -17.76
C PHE A 101 20.57 -11.03 -18.56
N PHE A 102 21.90 -11.04 -18.66
CA PHE A 102 22.59 -12.14 -19.32
C PHE A 102 22.57 -13.38 -18.43
N CYS A 103 22.14 -14.50 -19.02
CA CYS A 103 22.13 -15.83 -18.41
C CYS A 103 23.23 -16.73 -19.00
N THR A 104 23.73 -16.39 -20.19
CA THR A 104 24.92 -16.97 -20.86
C THR A 104 25.67 -15.84 -21.58
N ALA A 105 26.76 -16.15 -22.28
CA ALA A 105 27.51 -15.16 -23.07
C ALA A 105 26.68 -14.49 -24.19
N LEU A 106 25.63 -15.14 -24.70
CA LEU A 106 24.85 -14.66 -25.85
C LEU A 106 23.35 -14.56 -25.57
N SER A 107 22.86 -15.14 -24.47
CA SER A 107 21.43 -15.23 -24.17
C SER A 107 21.04 -14.36 -22.97
N ARG A 108 19.78 -13.90 -22.97
CA ARG A 108 19.23 -13.06 -21.90
C ARG A 108 17.99 -13.70 -21.28
N VAL A 109 17.92 -13.68 -19.95
CA VAL A 109 16.72 -13.98 -19.16
C VAL A 109 15.97 -12.67 -18.90
N GLN A 110 14.68 -12.62 -19.18
CA GLN A 110 13.83 -11.50 -18.83
C GLN A 110 13.32 -11.70 -17.40
N VAL A 111 13.49 -10.69 -16.56
CA VAL A 111 13.08 -10.73 -15.16
C VAL A 111 12.06 -9.64 -14.93
N LYS A 112 10.87 -10.01 -14.44
CA LYS A 112 9.83 -9.09 -14.00
C LYS A 112 9.64 -9.22 -12.50
N CYS A 113 9.64 -8.10 -11.78
CA CYS A 113 9.34 -8.10 -10.36
C CYS A 113 7.85 -7.81 -10.08
N ASP A 114 7.15 -8.78 -9.50
CA ASP A 114 5.75 -8.64 -9.11
C ASP A 114 5.59 -8.87 -7.60
N ASN A 115 5.42 -7.76 -6.85
CA ASN A 115 5.23 -7.70 -5.41
C ASN A 115 6.02 -8.76 -4.60
N GLY A 116 7.35 -8.68 -4.65
CA GLY A 116 8.25 -9.62 -3.95
C GLY A 116 8.58 -10.89 -4.72
N LYS A 117 7.88 -11.19 -5.82
CA LYS A 117 8.12 -12.37 -6.66
C LYS A 117 8.84 -12.00 -7.96
N ALA A 118 10.08 -12.46 -8.11
CA ALA A 118 10.80 -12.39 -9.37
C ALA A 118 10.30 -13.47 -10.33
N LEU A 119 9.84 -13.07 -11.52
CA LEU A 119 9.39 -13.94 -12.59
C LEU A 119 10.45 -13.95 -13.69
N TYR A 120 11.02 -15.12 -13.97
CA TYR A 120 12.06 -15.32 -14.96
C TYR A 120 11.45 -15.92 -16.23
N ARG A 121 11.79 -15.38 -17.40
CA ARG A 121 11.41 -15.93 -18.71
C ARG A 121 12.64 -16.04 -19.60
N GLY A 122 12.86 -17.22 -20.17
CA GLY A 122 14.22 -17.65 -20.47
C GLY A 122 14.93 -17.94 -19.15
N CYS A 123 16.24 -17.86 -19.06
CA CYS A 123 16.99 -18.97 -19.60
C CYS A 123 17.00 -20.09 -18.55
N GLU A 124 16.55 -21.26 -18.94
CA GLU A 124 16.79 -22.52 -18.26
C GLU A 124 17.28 -23.51 -19.33
N CYS A 125 18.47 -24.09 -19.15
CA CYS A 125 18.95 -25.24 -19.94
C CYS A 125 18.97 -26.46 -19.01
N PRO A 126 17.93 -27.32 -19.03
CA PRO A 126 17.93 -28.57 -18.28
C PRO A 126 18.71 -29.59 -19.12
N SER A 127 20.01 -29.77 -18.85
CA SER A 127 20.90 -30.79 -19.46
C SER A 127 20.88 -30.84 -21.00
N CYS A 128 22.00 -30.53 -21.67
CA CYS A 128 22.20 -31.07 -23.02
C CYS A 128 22.10 -32.61 -22.92
N PRO A 129 21.16 -33.31 -23.57
CA PRO A 129 21.30 -34.74 -23.76
C PRO A 129 22.56 -34.91 -24.60
N SER A 130 23.49 -35.72 -24.09
CA SER A 130 24.81 -35.98 -24.66
C SER A 130 24.79 -36.07 -26.18
N CYS A 131 25.74 -35.38 -26.84
CA CYS A 131 26.06 -35.66 -28.23
C CYS A 131 26.30 -37.17 -28.37
N THR A 132 25.48 -37.83 -29.18
CA THR A 132 25.65 -39.23 -29.56
C THR A 132 26.59 -39.33 -30.75
#